data_AF-A0A6N2CXX8-F1
#
_entry.id   AF-A0A6N2CXX8-F1
#
_cell.length_a   1.000
_cell.length_b   1.000
_cell.length_c   1.000
_cell.angle_alpha   90.00
_cell.angle_beta   90.00
_cell.angle_gamma   90.00
#
_symmetry.space_group_name_H-M   'P 1'
#
loop_
_entity.id
_entity.type
_entity.pdbx_description
1 polymer ?
#
loop_
_entity_poly.entity_id
_entity_poly.type
_entity_poly.pdbx_seq_one_letter_code
_entity_poly.pdbx_strand_id
1 'polypeptide(L)'
;MEDIDPGIIEISNKIHPEGTILMKPEIFISKDSLLHLMGVDPQNTFLLARERSSRFIEEVVFRNYEQFFNGVKVESGGLTIKSKKNNNEIIHFSPNIYYNISANTIPLIGESSLVNILSESDINSSELILTERLVLCN
;
A
#
# COMPACT_ATOMS: atom_id res chain seq x y z
N MET A 1 -15.94 5.85 15.95
CA MET A 1 -15.77 6.44 14.61
C MET A 1 -14.72 7.49 14.83
N GLU A 2 -13.48 7.25 14.42
CA GLU A 2 -12.43 8.28 14.52
C GLU A 2 -12.91 9.49 13.71
N ASP A 3 -12.79 10.68 14.29
CA ASP A 3 -13.20 11.91 13.64
C ASP A 3 -12.37 12.07 12.37
N ILE A 4 -13.06 12.08 11.22
CA ILE A 4 -12.42 12.29 9.93
C ILE A 4 -11.91 13.73 9.91
N ASP A 5 -10.62 13.90 9.57
CA ASP A 5 -10.00 15.22 9.48
C ASP A 5 -10.83 16.16 8.59
N PRO A 6 -11.17 17.38 9.03
CA PRO A 6 -11.97 18.32 8.26
C PRO A 6 -11.41 18.59 6.85
N GLY A 7 -10.09 18.57 6.68
CA GLY A 7 -9.43 18.73 5.38
C GLY A 7 -9.73 17.56 4.43
N ILE A 8 -9.92 16.35 4.94
CA ILE A 8 -10.40 15.22 4.13
C ILE A 8 -11.83 15.48 3.66
N ILE A 9 -12.71 16.00 4.51
CA ILE A 9 -14.09 16.33 4.13
C ILE A 9 -14.11 17.41 3.04
N GLU A 10 -13.24 18.41 3.13
CA GLU A 10 -13.15 19.50 2.15
C GLU A 10 -12.78 19.01 0.75
N ILE A 11 -11.88 18.03 0.64
CA ILE A 11 -11.42 17.49 -0.65
C ILE A 11 -12.29 16.34 -1.17
N SER A 12 -13.16 15.79 -0.33
CA SER A 12 -13.98 14.62 -0.64
C SER A 12 -15.33 15.00 -1.25
N ASN A 13 -15.69 14.36 -2.34
CA ASN A 13 -17.07 14.37 -2.85
C ASN A 13 -17.94 13.39 -2.06
N LYS A 14 -17.38 12.22 -1.72
CA LYS A 14 -18.05 11.19 -0.94
C LYS A 14 -17.03 10.33 -0.20
N ILE A 15 -17.36 9.94 1.03
CA ILE A 15 -16.63 8.94 1.79
C ILE A 15 -17.55 7.73 1.95
N HIS A 16 -17.08 6.57 1.51
CA HIS A 16 -17.82 5.32 1.59
C HIS A 16 -17.65 4.67 2.99
N PRO A 17 -18.57 3.79 3.42
CA PRO A 17 -18.50 3.17 4.74
C PRO A 17 -17.21 2.39 5.00
N GLU A 18 -16.59 1.82 3.96
CA GLU A 18 -15.30 1.12 4.05
C GLU A 18 -14.08 2.05 4.06
N GLY A 19 -14.28 3.37 4.06
CA GLY A 19 -13.21 4.37 4.11
C GLY A 19 -12.68 4.82 2.74
N THR A 20 -13.19 4.29 1.63
CA THR A 20 -12.85 4.79 0.29
C THR A 20 -13.32 6.24 0.14
N ILE A 21 -12.39 7.10 -0.27
CA ILE A 21 -12.61 8.50 -0.55
C ILE A 21 -12.74 8.69 -2.06
N LEU A 22 -13.89 9.21 -2.50
CA LEU A 22 -14.10 9.75 -3.83
C LEU A 22 -13.74 11.23 -3.81
N MET A 23 -12.71 11.60 -4.56
CA MET A 23 -12.21 12.98 -4.63
C MET A 23 -13.20 13.88 -5.38
N LYS A 24 -13.30 15.15 -4.98
CA LYS A 24 -13.99 16.16 -5.81
C LYS A 24 -13.25 16.32 -7.15
N PRO A 25 -13.97 16.50 -8.26
CA PRO A 25 -13.36 16.90 -9.52
C PRO A 25 -12.51 18.16 -9.33
N GLU A 26 -11.41 18.29 -10.07
CA GLU A 26 -10.56 19.50 -10.15
C GLU A 26 -9.70 19.79 -8.90
N ILE A 27 -9.77 18.96 -7.87
CA ILE A 27 -8.82 19.02 -6.74
C ILE A 27 -7.59 18.18 -7.08
N PHE A 28 -6.44 18.84 -7.12
CA PHE A 28 -5.14 18.19 -7.26
C PHE A 28 -4.47 18.06 -5.90
N ILE A 29 -4.40 16.83 -5.40
CA ILE A 29 -3.70 16.49 -4.16
C ILE A 29 -2.75 15.31 -4.40
N SER A 30 -1.59 15.36 -3.76
CA SER A 30 -0.61 14.28 -3.82
C SER A 30 -0.93 13.16 -2.84
N LYS A 31 -0.39 11.95 -3.09
CA LYS A 31 -0.44 10.84 -2.13
C LYS A 31 0.11 11.25 -0.76
N ASP A 32 1.24 11.93 -0.72
CA ASP A 32 1.91 12.27 0.55
C ASP A 32 1.11 13.31 1.33
N SER A 33 0.48 14.26 0.64
CA SER A 33 -0.45 15.22 1.27
C SER A 33 -1.70 14.52 1.83
N LEU A 34 -2.25 13.52 1.13
CA LEU A 34 -3.36 12.70 1.65
C LEU A 34 -2.94 11.94 2.92
N LEU A 35 -1.77 11.29 2.89
CA LEU A 35 -1.24 10.56 4.05
C LEU A 35 -1.02 11.50 5.24
N HIS A 36 -0.55 12.72 4.99
CA HIS A 36 -0.37 13.73 6.03
C HIS A 36 -1.71 14.16 6.65
N LEU A 37 -2.73 14.46 5.83
CA LEU A 37 -4.08 14.78 6.32
C LEU A 37 -4.72 13.64 7.12
N MET A 38 -4.35 12.40 6.81
CA MET A 38 -4.78 11.22 7.54
C MET A 38 -3.98 10.95 8.83
N GLY A 39 -3.08 11.85 9.22
CA GLY A 39 -2.28 11.70 10.45
C GLY A 39 -1.36 10.48 10.44
N VAL A 40 -0.90 10.06 9.26
CA VAL A 40 -0.02 8.88 9.14
C VAL A 40 1.35 9.20 9.73
N ASP A 41 1.78 8.37 10.69
CA ASP A 41 3.06 8.53 11.37
C ASP A 41 4.24 8.40 10.38
N PRO A 42 5.30 9.23 10.46
CA PRO A 42 6.47 9.18 9.58
C PRO A 42 7.23 7.85 9.55
N GLN A 43 7.08 7.00 10.57
CA GLN A 43 7.65 5.64 10.61
C GLN A 43 6.96 4.70 9.61
N ASN A 44 5.77 5.07 9.13
CA ASN A 44 5.07 4.37 8.08
C ASN A 44 5.54 4.84 6.70
N THR A 45 5.97 3.89 5.88
CA THR A 45 6.30 4.13 4.47
C THR A 45 5.42 3.29 3.57
N PHE A 46 5.23 3.73 2.32
CA PHE A 46 4.34 3.09 1.36
C PHE A 46 5.08 2.87 0.05
N LEU A 47 5.31 1.62 -0.31
CA LEU A 47 6.02 1.23 -1.52
C LEU A 47 5.05 0.70 -2.58
N LEU A 48 5.25 1.11 -3.84
CA LEU A 48 4.41 0.66 -4.94
C LEU A 48 4.61 -0.85 -5.16
N ALA A 49 3.56 -1.63 -4.94
CA ALA A 49 3.57 -3.07 -5.14
C ALA A 49 3.03 -3.46 -6.52
N ARG A 50 2.07 -2.69 -7.05
CA ARG A 50 1.47 -2.97 -8.35
C ARG A 50 0.91 -1.70 -8.99
N GLU A 51 1.13 -1.56 -10.29
CA GLU A 51 0.45 -0.58 -11.13
C GLU A 51 -0.32 -1.31 -12.25
N ARG A 52 -1.54 -0.87 -12.54
CA ARG A 52 -2.36 -1.46 -13.60
C ARG A 52 -3.25 -0.42 -14.26
N SER A 53 -3.21 -0.37 -15.59
CA SER A 53 -4.20 0.38 -16.37
C SER A 53 -5.59 -0.24 -16.26
N SER A 54 -6.61 0.61 -16.17
CA SER A 54 -8.00 0.15 -16.25
C SER A 54 -8.26 -0.53 -17.59
N ARG A 55 -9.06 -1.60 -17.58
CA ARG A 55 -9.52 -2.29 -18.80
C ARG A 55 -10.77 -1.64 -19.42
N PHE A 56 -11.41 -0.74 -18.68
CA PHE A 56 -12.70 -0.16 -19.06
C PHE A 56 -12.61 1.34 -19.37
N ILE A 57 -11.59 2.03 -18.87
CA ILE A 57 -11.41 3.47 -19.03
C ILE A 57 -9.93 3.70 -19.34
N GLU A 58 -9.63 4.09 -20.57
CA GLU A 58 -8.25 4.11 -21.06
C GLU A 58 -7.36 5.08 -20.29
N GLU A 59 -7.92 6.19 -19.82
CA GLU A 59 -7.23 7.27 -19.13
C GLU A 59 -7.02 7.00 -17.64
N VAL A 60 -7.35 5.81 -17.13
CA VAL A 60 -7.29 5.49 -15.70
C VAL A 60 -6.20 4.47 -15.39
N VAL A 61 -5.47 4.72 -14.29
CA VAL A 61 -4.50 3.81 -13.70
C VAL A 61 -4.81 3.56 -12.23
N PHE A 62 -4.58 2.33 -11.79
CA PHE A 62 -4.66 1.90 -10.40
C PHE A 62 -3.26 1.61 -9.88
N ARG A 63 -2.93 2.13 -8.69
CA ARG A 63 -1.67 1.91 -7.99
C ARG A 63 -1.95 1.36 -6.61
N ASN A 64 -1.40 0.20 -6.31
CA ASN A 64 -1.50 -0.45 -5.01
C ASN A 64 -0.15 -0.30 -4.30
N TYR A 65 -0.20 0.19 -3.07
CA TYR A 65 0.97 0.38 -2.24
C TYR A 65 0.88 -0.50 -1.00
N GLU A 66 2.00 -1.09 -0.62
CA GLU A 66 2.16 -1.85 0.63
C GLU A 66 2.69 -0.93 1.72
N GLN A 67 2.13 -1.07 2.93
CA GLN A 67 2.57 -0.34 4.11
C GLN A 67 3.76 -1.05 4.76
N PHE A 68 4.73 -0.26 5.21
CA PHE A 68 5.87 -0.72 6.00
C PHE A 68 5.97 0.16 7.25
N PHE A 69 6.22 -0.44 8.39
CA PHE A 69 6.47 0.26 9.66
C PHE A 69 7.92 -0.02 10.08
N ASN A 70 8.73 1.04 10.24
CA ASN A 70 10.16 0.90 10.53
C ASN A 70 10.89 -0.10 9.60
N GLY A 71 10.54 -0.07 8.31
CA GLY A 71 11.13 -0.93 7.27
C GLY A 71 10.56 -2.36 7.21
N VAL A 72 9.66 -2.75 8.12
CA VAL A 72 9.03 -4.08 8.12
C VAL A 72 7.64 -4.00 7.50
N LYS A 73 7.34 -4.92 6.58
CA LYS A 73 6.04 -4.99 5.92
C LYS A 73 4.92 -5.20 6.93
N VAL A 74 3.87 -4.37 6.84
CA VAL A 74 2.64 -4.54 7.61
C VAL A 74 1.70 -5.43 6.80
N GLU A 75 1.42 -6.63 7.30
CA GLU A 75 0.52 -7.56 6.61
C GLU A 75 -0.87 -6.95 6.44
N SER A 76 -1.42 -7.09 5.23
CA SER A 76 -2.70 -6.47 4.82
C SER A 76 -2.73 -4.93 4.85
N GLY A 77 -1.68 -4.26 5.33
CA GLY A 77 -1.57 -2.80 5.37
C GLY A 77 -1.19 -2.22 4.01
N GLY A 78 -1.81 -1.11 3.65
CA GLY A 78 -1.52 -0.44 2.39
C GLY A 78 -2.58 0.56 1.98
N LEU A 79 -2.54 0.91 0.69
CA LEU A 79 -3.56 1.76 0.09
C LEU A 79 -3.65 1.52 -1.42
N THR A 80 -4.80 1.88 -1.99
CA THR A 80 -5.02 1.88 -3.43
C THR A 80 -5.39 3.27 -3.91
N ILE A 81 -4.72 3.73 -4.96
CA ILE A 81 -5.00 5.00 -5.64
C ILE A 81 -5.49 4.71 -7.04
N LYS A 82 -6.64 5.27 -7.39
CA LYS A 82 -7.11 5.38 -8.78
C LYS A 82 -6.84 6.81 -9.25
N SER A 83 -6.08 6.99 -10.33
CA SER A 83 -5.78 8.31 -10.88
C SER A 83 -5.95 8.37 -12.40
N LYS A 84 -6.03 9.58 -12.93
CA LYS A 84 -5.90 9.82 -14.38
C LYS A 84 -4.45 9.60 -14.83
N LYS A 85 -4.24 9.03 -16.01
CA LYS A 85 -2.90 8.71 -16.56
C LYS A 85 -2.10 9.94 -16.98
N ASN A 86 -2.79 10.95 -17.52
CA ASN A 86 -2.16 12.12 -18.12
C ASN A 86 -1.57 13.10 -17.10
N ASN A 87 -2.19 13.23 -15.93
CA ASN A 87 -1.82 14.24 -14.93
C ASN A 87 -1.71 13.67 -13.50
N ASN A 88 -1.90 12.37 -13.30
CA ASN A 88 -1.91 11.71 -11.99
C ASN A 88 -2.94 12.29 -10.98
N GLU A 89 -3.97 12.98 -11.46
CA GLU A 89 -5.07 13.46 -10.62
C GLU A 89 -5.77 12.27 -9.94
N ILE A 90 -5.79 12.28 -8.62
CA ILE A 90 -6.40 11.22 -7.81
C ILE A 90 -7.92 11.33 -7.91
N ILE A 91 -8.55 10.23 -8.32
CA ILE A 91 -10.00 10.11 -8.44
C ILE A 91 -10.55 9.37 -7.22
N HIS A 92 -9.94 8.22 -6.87
CA HIS A 92 -10.27 7.47 -5.66
C HIS A 92 -9.03 7.21 -4.83
N PHE A 93 -9.20 7.26 -3.52
CA PHE A 93 -8.22 6.87 -2.53
C PHE A 93 -8.87 5.89 -1.55
N SER A 94 -8.40 4.64 -1.54
CA SER A 94 -8.88 3.58 -0.65
C SER A 94 -7.77 3.20 0.32
N PRO A 95 -7.75 3.77 1.54
CA PRO A 95 -6.77 3.43 2.55
C PRO A 95 -7.13 2.12 3.26
N ASN A 96 -6.12 1.33 3.57
CA ASN A 96 -6.20 0.27 4.59
C ASN A 96 -4.94 0.39 5.47
N ILE A 97 -4.88 1.48 6.23
CA ILE A 97 -3.68 1.89 6.94
C ILE A 97 -3.81 1.49 8.41
N TYR A 98 -2.79 0.80 8.92
CA TYR A 98 -2.70 0.49 10.35
C TYR A 98 -2.00 1.63 11.08
N TYR A 99 -2.67 2.17 12.09
CA TYR A 99 -2.17 3.26 12.93
C TYR A 99 -1.69 2.73 14.28
N ASN A 100 -0.91 3.55 15.01
CA ASN A 100 -0.48 3.28 16.38
C ASN A 100 0.21 1.91 16.56
N ILE A 101 1.00 1.49 15.57
CA ILE A 101 1.77 0.25 15.62
C ILE A 101 2.83 0.40 16.72
N SER A 102 2.70 -0.41 17.78
CA SER A 102 3.63 -0.43 18.92
C SER A 102 4.56 -1.66 18.90
N ALA A 103 4.57 -2.39 17.78
CA ALA A 103 5.39 -3.58 17.62
C ALA A 103 6.88 -3.23 17.54
N ASN A 104 7.71 -3.93 18.32
CA ASN A 104 9.16 -3.86 18.17
C ASN A 104 9.54 -4.57 16.86
N THR A 105 10.18 -3.84 15.95
CA THR A 105 10.61 -4.36 14.65
C THR A 105 12.04 -4.91 14.66
N ILE A 106 12.72 -4.87 15.81
CA ILE A 106 14.04 -5.49 15.97
C ILE A 106 13.86 -7.02 15.89
N PRO A 107 14.55 -7.70 14.96
CA PRO A 107 14.44 -9.15 14.85
C PRO A 107 15.00 -9.80 16.13
N LEU A 108 14.25 -10.76 16.69
CA LEU A 108 14.65 -11.52 17.87
C LEU A 108 15.86 -12.43 17.59
N ILE A 109 16.08 -12.77 16.32
CA ILE A 109 17.15 -13.63 15.84
C ILE A 109 17.99 -12.78 14.89
N GLY A 110 19.29 -12.65 15.19
CA GLY A 110 20.21 -11.96 14.31
C GLY A 110 20.35 -12.70 12.98
N GLU A 111 20.61 -11.96 11.90
CA GLU A 111 20.75 -12.52 10.55
C GLU A 111 21.80 -13.65 10.48
N SER A 112 22.89 -13.54 11.25
CA SER A 112 23.92 -14.57 11.37
C SER A 112 23.44 -15.89 11.95
N SER A 113 22.34 -15.88 12.72
CA SER A 113 21.71 -17.08 13.27
C SER A 113 20.72 -17.73 12.32
N LEU A 114 20.28 -17.02 11.26
CA LEU A 114 19.40 -17.60 10.23
C LEU A 114 20.09 -18.75 9.49
N VAL A 115 21.41 -18.67 9.28
CA VAL A 115 22.21 -19.74 8.64
C VAL A 115 22.18 -21.04 9.45
N ASN A 116 22.03 -20.97 10.77
CA ASN A 116 21.97 -22.15 11.63
C ASN A 116 20.54 -22.72 11.78
N ILE A 117 19.53 -21.94 11.37
CA ILE A 117 18.11 -22.31 11.42
C ILE A 117 17.63 -22.83 10.06
N LEU A 118 18.13 -22.23 8.98
CA LEU A 118 17.93 -22.66 7.61
C LEU A 118 19.03 -23.68 7.27
N SER A 119 18.83 -24.94 7.63
CA SER A 119 19.71 -26.02 7.16
C SER A 119 19.73 -26.05 5.62
N GLU A 120 20.87 -26.37 4.99
CA GLU A 120 20.97 -26.55 3.52
C GLU A 120 19.88 -27.48 2.95
N SER A 121 19.36 -28.42 3.75
CA SER A 121 18.24 -29.28 3.37
C SER A 121 16.90 -28.57 3.23
N ASP A 122 16.72 -27.43 3.91
CA ASP A 122 15.50 -26.61 3.87
C ASP A 122 15.58 -25.49 2.82
N ILE A 123 16.79 -25.11 2.38
CA ILE A 123 16.99 -24.13 1.30
C ILE A 123 16.44 -24.68 -0.02
N ASN A 124 16.69 -25.97 -0.31
CA ASN A 124 16.19 -26.64 -1.53
C ASN A 124 14.67 -26.85 -1.55
N SER A 125 13.99 -26.82 -0.40
CA SER A 125 12.52 -26.87 -0.30
C SER A 125 11.88 -25.48 -0.20
N SER A 126 12.65 -24.44 0.15
CA SER A 126 12.20 -23.05 0.20
C SER A 126 12.27 -22.33 -1.15
N GLU A 127 13.10 -22.81 -2.09
CA GLU A 127 13.24 -22.23 -3.43
C GLU A 127 12.15 -22.69 -4.42
N LEU A 128 11.23 -23.57 -4.02
CA LEU A 128 10.17 -24.11 -4.87
C LEU A 128 8.79 -23.47 -4.64
N ILE A 129 8.73 -22.16 -4.42
CA ILE A 129 7.52 -21.35 -4.68
C ILE A 129 7.92 -20.05 -5.40
N LEU A 130 8.76 -20.13 -6.43
CA LEU A 130 9.02 -19.01 -7.35
C LEU A 130 8.98 -19.36 -8.84
N THR A 131 8.61 -20.59 -9.23
CA THR A 131 8.71 -21.02 -10.64
C THR A 131 7.44 -21.57 -11.31
N GLU A 132 6.27 -21.65 -10.65
CA GLU A 132 5.03 -22.10 -11.31
C GLU A 132 4.04 -20.98 -11.69
N ARG A 133 4.52 -19.78 -12.06
CA ARG A 133 3.70 -18.79 -12.79
C ARG A 133 4.37 -18.19 -14.03
N LEU A 134 5.38 -18.86 -14.58
CA LEU A 134 5.75 -18.70 -15.98
C LEU A 134 5.14 -19.84 -16.80
N VAL A 135 3.80 -19.92 -16.82
CA VAL A 135 3.13 -20.59 -17.93
C VAL A 135 3.23 -19.64 -19.11
N LEU A 136 4.14 -19.98 -20.02
CA LEU A 136 4.15 -19.54 -21.41
C LEU A 136 2.73 -19.67 -21.97
N CYS A 137 2.11 -18.56 -22.34
CA CYS A 137 1.01 -18.58 -23.30
C CYS A 137 1.61 -18.24 -24.68
N ASN A 138 1.33 -19.13 -25.63
CA ASN A 138 1.78 -19.15 -27.02
C ASN A 138 1.65 -17.80 -27.75
#